data_AF-A0A8S2UBT8-F1
#
_entry.id   AF-A0A8S2UBT8-F1
#
_cell.length_a   1.000
_cell.length_b   1.000
_cell.length_c   1.000
_cell.angle_alpha   90.00
_cell.angle_beta   90.00
_cell.angle_gamma   90.00
#
_symmetry.space_group_name_H-M   'P 1'
#
loop_
_entity.id
_entity.type
_entity.pdbx_description
1 polymer ?
#
loop_
_entity_poly.entity_id
_entity_poly.type
_entity_poly.pdbx_seq_one_letter_code
_entity_poly.pdbx_strand_id
1 'polypeptide(L)' 'VIPESVVEDLYSQLKWCINQNNEQLAKSGTNCLENFVIACGQHFTPKIWEKLCTCILGVFHSTLPET' A
#
# COMPACT_ATOMS: atom_id res chain seq x y z
N VAL A 1 -13.98 -12.82 -5.41
CA VAL A 1 -13.83 -11.35 -5.36
C VAL A 1 -13.33 -10.99 -3.97
N ILE A 2 -12.26 -10.19 -3.86
CA ILE A 2 -11.67 -9.83 -2.56
C ILE A 2 -12.59 -8.81 -1.88
N PRO A 3 -12.97 -8.99 -0.60
CA PRO A 3 -13.80 -8.04 0.11
C PRO A 3 -13.10 -6.68 0.26
N GLU A 4 -13.84 -5.60 0.06
CA GLU A 4 -13.28 -4.24 0.15
C GLU A 4 -12.75 -3.93 1.56
N SER A 5 -13.37 -4.46 2.62
CA SER A 5 -12.92 -4.27 4.01
C SER A 5 -11.53 -4.85 4.27
N VAL A 6 -11.22 -6.02 3.70
CA VAL A 6 -9.90 -6.66 3.84
C VAL A 6 -8.82 -5.80 3.19
N VAL A 7 -9.15 -5.15 2.08
CA VAL A 7 -8.26 -4.24 1.37
C VAL A 7 -8.02 -2.96 2.18
N GLU A 8 -9.06 -2.42 2.83
CA GLU A 8 -8.94 -1.23 3.69
C GLU A 8 -8.08 -1.48 4.94
N ASP A 9 -8.28 -2.61 5.60
CA ASP A 9 -7.49 -2.99 6.77
C ASP A 9 -6.02 -3.20 6.39
N LEU A 10 -5.77 -3.89 5.27
CA LEU A 10 -4.43 -4.09 4.74
C LEU A 10 -3.76 -2.75 4.40
N TYR A 11 -4.45 -1.85 3.71
CA TYR A 11 -3.90 -0.54 3.38
C TYR A 11 -3.58 0.30 4.60
N SER A 12 -4.43 0.25 5.63
CA SER A 12 -4.19 0.99 6.88
C SER A 12 -2.90 0.52 7.54
N GLN A 13 -2.66 -0.80 7.58
CA GLN A 13 -1.43 -1.37 8.12
C GLN A 13 -0.20 -1.06 7.25
N LEU A 14 -0.32 -1.18 5.93
CA LEU A 14 0.77 -0.87 4.99
C LEU A 14 1.19 0.60 5.08
N LYS A 15 0.21 1.51 5.07
CA LYS A 15 0.46 2.94 5.22
C LYS A 15 1.17 3.24 6.54
N TRP A 16 0.80 2.57 7.61
CA TRP A 16 1.48 2.74 8.89
C TRP A 16 2.93 2.25 8.80
N CYS A 17 3.17 1.02 8.34
CA CYS A 17 4.50 0.42 8.24
C CYS A 17 5.46 1.23 7.36
N ILE A 18 4.99 1.72 6.21
CA ILE A 18 5.82 2.44 5.22
C ILE A 18 6.25 3.82 5.73
N ASN A 19 5.45 4.46 6.59
CA ASN A 19 5.77 5.78 7.16
C ASN A 19 6.59 5.69 8.47
N GLN A 20 7.11 4.52 8.83
CA GLN A 20 7.95 4.40 10.03
C GLN A 20 9.41 4.79 9.73
N ASN A 21 10.07 5.43 10.69
CA ASN A 21 11.52 5.73 10.62
C ASN A 21 12.40 4.47 10.62
N ASN A 22 11.83 3.31 10.95
CA ASN A 22 12.51 2.04 10.86
C ASN A 22 12.53 1.57 9.39
N GLU A 23 13.69 1.71 8.75
CA GLU A 23 13.90 1.34 7.34
C GLU A 23 13.46 -0.10 7.02
N GLN A 24 13.70 -1.06 7.92
CA GLN A 24 13.33 -2.45 7.68
C GLN A 24 11.82 -2.65 7.69
N LEU A 25 11.12 -1.93 8.57
CA LEU A 25 9.66 -1.98 8.65
C LEU A 25 9.03 -1.30 7.43
N ALA A 26 9.59 -0.16 7.00
CA ALA A 26 9.16 0.50 5.79
C ALA A 26 9.37 -0.38 4.54
N LYS A 27 10.55 -1.00 4.42
CA LYS A 27 10.90 -1.93 3.34
C LYS A 27 10.00 -3.17 3.33
N SER A 28 9.74 -3.75 4.50
CA SER A 28 8.82 -4.89 4.63
C SER A 28 7.40 -4.52 4.23
N GLY A 29 6.94 -3.33 4.61
CA GLY A 29 5.65 -2.77 4.17
C GLY A 29 5.58 -2.66 2.65
N THR A 30 6.60 -2.09 2.00
CA THR A 30 6.65 -1.96 0.54
C THR A 30 6.66 -3.32 -0.17
N ASN A 31 7.45 -4.29 0.31
CA ASN A 31 7.47 -5.64 -0.25
C ASN A 31 6.11 -6.37 -0.09
N CYS A 32 5.43 -6.15 1.04
CA CYS A 32 4.11 -6.73 1.27
C CYS A 32 3.08 -6.18 0.27
N LEU A 33 3.12 -4.88 0.00
CA LEU A 33 2.29 -4.23 -1.01
C LEU A 33 2.54 -4.79 -2.42
N GLU A 34 3.81 -4.90 -2.83
CA GLU A 34 4.17 -5.50 -4.13
C GLU A 34 3.62 -6.92 -4.27
N ASN A 35 3.89 -7.77 -3.28
CA ASN A 35 3.40 -9.16 -3.27
C ASN A 35 1.87 -9.24 -3.33
N PHE A 36 1.17 -8.35 -2.64
CA PHE A 36 -0.28 -8.29 -2.68
C PHE A 36 -0.80 -7.96 -4.09
N VAL A 37 -0.20 -6.98 -4.77
CA VAL A 37 -0.58 -6.61 -6.13
C VAL A 37 -0.30 -7.75 -7.12
N ILE A 38 0.86 -8.41 -7.02
CA ILE A 38 1.22 -9.54 -7.87
C ILE A 38 0.25 -10.72 -7.67
N ALA A 39 -0.06 -11.07 -6.42
CA ALA A 39 -0.89 -12.23 -6.12
C ALA A 39 -2.38 -11.99 -6.41
N CYS A 40 -2.86 -10.77 -6.17
CA CYS A 40 -4.30 -10.48 -6.14
C CYS A 40 -4.78 -9.52 -7.22
N GLY A 41 -3.89 -8.88 -7.98
CA GLY A 41 -4.22 -7.81 -8.92
C GLY A 41 -5.26 -8.17 -9.98
N GLN A 42 -5.26 -9.43 -10.45
CA GLN A 42 -6.25 -9.94 -11.40
C GLN A 42 -7.70 -9.98 -10.84
N HIS A 43 -7.84 -9.94 -9.52
CA HIS A 43 -9.13 -9.96 -8.82
C HIS A 43 -9.57 -8.59 -8.29
N PHE A 44 -8.79 -7.54 -8.56
CA PHE A 44 -9.11 -6.18 -8.14
C PHE A 44 -10.19 -5.59 -9.02
N THR A 45 -11.15 -4.94 -8.36
CA THR A 45 -12.12 -4.09 -9.04
C THR A 45 -11.48 -2.72 -9.32
N PRO A 46 -12.05 -1.91 -10.24
CA PRO A 46 -11.56 -0.55 -10.47
C PRO A 46 -11.43 0.30 -9.19
N LYS A 47 -12.37 0.13 -8.25
CA LYS A 47 -12.35 0.83 -6.95
C LYS A 47 -11.17 0.41 -6.06
N ILE A 48 -10.80 -0.88 -6.07
CA ILE A 48 -9.63 -1.37 -5.33
C ILE A 48 -8.33 -0.82 -5.94
N TRP A 49 -8.25 -0.78 -7.28
CA TRP A 49 -7.13 -0.18 -8.00
C TRP A 49 -6.98 1.31 -7.70
N GLU A 50 -8.07 2.07 -7.67
CA GLU A 50 -8.04 3.48 -7.31
C GLU A 50 -7.43 3.70 -5.92
N LYS A 51 -7.91 2.96 -4.91
CA LYS A 51 -7.35 3.02 -3.54
C LYS A 51 -5.87 2.64 -3.49
N LEU A 52 -5.48 1.60 -4.23
CA LEU A 52 -4.07 1.18 -4.34
C LEU A 52 -3.21 2.32 -4.86
N CYS A 53 -3.62 2.93 -5.99
CA CYS A 53 -2.90 4.03 -6.63
C CYS A 53 -2.79 5.24 -5.70
N THR A 54 -3.86 5.58 -4.97
CA THR A 54 -3.83 6.65 -3.95
C THR A 54 -2.84 6.33 -2.84
N CYS A 55 -2.79 5.07 -2.37
CA CYS A 55 -1.83 4.65 -1.35
C CYS A 55 -0.37 4.80 -1.84
N ILE A 56 -0.07 4.31 -3.04
CA ILE A 56 1.27 4.40 -3.65
C ILE A 56 1.68 5.87 -3.84
N LEU A 57 0.75 6.72 -4.30
CA LEU A 57 0.99 8.15 -4.44
C LEU A 57 1.31 8.81 -3.09
N GLY A 58 0.60 8.42 -2.02
CA GLY A 58 0.86 8.89 -0.66
C GLY A 58 2.25 8.50 -0.15
N VAL A 59 2.69 7.28 -0.44
CA VAL A 59 4.06 6.81 -0.13
C VAL A 59 5.09 7.60 -0.93
N PHE A 60 4.87 7.81 -2.22
CA PHE A 60 5.77 8.60 -3.04
C PHE A 60 5.93 10.01 -2.48
N HIS A 61 4.84 10.68 -2.12
CA HIS A 61 4.88 12.00 -1.52
C HIS A 61 5.63 12.05 -0.17
N SER A 62 5.58 11.00 0.66
CA SER A 62 6.34 10.98 1.91
C SER A 62 7.84 10.80 1.72
N THR A 63 8.28 10.38 0.53
CA THR A 63 9.71 10.30 0.16
C THR A 63 10.25 11.59 -0.47
N LEU A 64 9.39 12.57 -0.76
CA LEU A 64 9.85 13.86 -1.27
C LEU A 64 10.62 14.61 -0.19
N PRO A 65 11.69 15.32 -0.55
CA PRO A 65 12.38 16.20 0.39
C PRO A 65 11.42 17.30 0.86
N GLU A 66 11.34 17.50 2.18
CA GLU A 66 10.65 18.64 2.76
C GLU A 66 11.45 19.92 2.43
N THR A 67 10.79 20.90 1.82
CA THR A 67 11.35 22.22 1.49
C THR A 67 11.36 23.15 2.68
#